data_AF-A0A3D0J2B8-F1
#
_entry.id   AF-A0A3D0J2B8-F1
#
_cell.length_a   1.000
_cell.length_b   1.000
_cell.length_c   1.000
_cell.angle_alpha   90.00
_cell.angle_beta   90.00
_cell.angle_gamma   90.00
#
_symmetry.space_group_name_H-M   'P 1'
#
loop_
_entity.id
_entity.type
_entity.pdbx_description
1 polymer ?
#
loop_
_entity_poly.entity_id
_entity_poly.type
_entity_poly.pdbx_seq_one_letter_code
_entity_poly.pdbx_strand_id
1 'polypeptide(L)'
;MKRVAILCQTGPAGKRRLAEEALRLAAGLTATGRLRVDLILSASALALLQPEMGGPIGTWESVISPQTRILVPSGTPLPSSPPVTFLPNGDPEKVAQGADLILRF
;
A
#
# COMPACT_ATOMS: atom_id res chain seq x y z
N MET A 1 17.97 1.25 -8.24
CA MET A 1 17.06 2.05 -7.38
C MET A 1 16.61 1.14 -6.25
N LYS A 2 16.74 1.54 -4.98
CA LYS A 2 16.40 0.66 -3.85
C LYS A 2 14.88 0.51 -3.73
N ARG A 3 14.43 -0.68 -3.36
CA ARG A 3 13.03 -1.06 -3.19
C ARG A 3 12.72 -1.23 -1.71
N VAL A 4 11.65 -0.60 -1.25
CA VAL A 4 11.12 -0.74 0.11
C VAL A 4 9.76 -1.41 0.03
N ALA A 5 9.56 -2.49 0.78
CA ALA A 5 8.26 -3.11 0.95
C ALA A 5 7.67 -2.69 2.30
N ILE A 6 6.43 -2.20 2.29
CA ILE A 6 5.66 -1.88 3.49
C ILE A 6 4.49 -2.84 3.55
N LEU A 7 4.52 -3.76 4.51
CA LEU A 7 3.44 -4.71 4.78
C LEU A 7 2.52 -4.09 5.81
N CYS A 8 1.29 -3.77 5.41
CA CYS A 8 0.23 -3.33 6.31
C CYS A 8 -0.82 -4.43 6.45
N GLN A 9 -0.65 -5.26 7.46
CA GLN A 9 -1.51 -6.43 7.72
C GLN A 9 -2.46 -6.19 8.91
N THR A 10 -2.64 -4.92 9.28
CA THR A 10 -3.43 -4.52 10.44
C THR A 10 -4.88 -5.02 10.38
N GLY A 11 -5.32 -5.64 11.49
CA GLY A 11 -6.70 -6.10 11.70
C GLY A 11 -7.68 -4.98 12.10
N PRO A 12 -9.00 -5.30 12.21
CA PRO A 12 -10.08 -4.31 12.12
C PRO A 12 -10.31 -3.40 13.34
N ALA A 13 -9.72 -3.67 14.51
CA ALA A 13 -9.99 -2.88 15.72
C ALA A 13 -8.75 -2.07 16.18
N GLY A 14 -8.85 -0.74 16.18
CA GLY A 14 -7.87 0.17 16.80
C GLY A 14 -6.62 0.52 15.99
N LYS A 15 -6.41 -0.09 14.81
CA LYS A 15 -5.17 0.06 14.02
C LYS A 15 -5.27 0.95 12.79
N ARG A 16 -6.38 1.70 12.61
CA ARG A 16 -6.54 2.66 11.51
C ARG A 16 -5.36 3.64 11.42
N ARG A 17 -4.92 4.17 12.56
CA ARG A 17 -3.77 5.07 12.65
C ARG A 17 -2.48 4.45 12.09
N LEU A 18 -2.24 3.16 12.32
CA LEU A 18 -1.07 2.47 11.78
C LEU A 18 -1.15 2.33 10.25
N ALA A 19 -2.33 2.05 9.72
CA ALA A 19 -2.54 2.02 8.27
C ALA A 19 -2.30 3.40 7.63
N GLU A 20 -2.81 4.47 8.26
CA GLU A 20 -2.57 5.85 7.83
C GLU A 20 -1.09 6.24 7.92
N GLU A 21 -0.40 5.84 8.99
CA GLU A 21 1.04 6.07 9.15
C GLU A 21 1.86 5.32 8.09
N ALA A 22 1.50 4.06 7.78
CA ALA A 22 2.12 3.30 6.69
C ALA A 22 1.92 3.98 5.33
N LEU A 23 0.74 4.53 5.07
CA LEU A 23 0.45 5.28 3.85
C LEU A 23 1.25 6.59 3.78
N ARG A 24 1.29 7.37 4.87
CA ARG A 24 2.09 8.60 4.96
C ARG A 24 3.58 8.32 4.79
N LEU A 25 4.06 7.22 5.35
CA LEU A 25 5.45 6.78 5.19
C LEU A 25 5.75 6.41 3.74
N ALA A 26 4.86 5.68 3.07
CA ALA A 26 5.01 5.35 1.65
C ALA A 26 5.11 6.62 0.78
N ALA A 27 4.23 7.59 1.02
CA ALA A 27 4.25 8.89 0.35
C ALA A 27 5.55 9.66 0.62
N GLY A 28 5.99 9.74 1.89
CA GLY A 28 7.22 10.41 2.27
C GLY A 28 8.48 9.78 1.67
N LEU A 29 8.56 8.44 1.66
CA LEU A 29 9.68 7.72 1.08
C LEU A 29 9.78 7.92 -0.44
N THR A 30 8.65 7.91 -1.14
CA THR A 30 8.62 8.10 -2.60
C THR A 30 8.76 9.55 -3.03
N ALA A 31 8.40 10.52 -2.18
CA ALA A 31 8.67 11.95 -2.42
C ALA A 31 10.18 12.25 -2.53
N THR A 32 11.04 11.39 -1.97
CA THR A 32 12.50 11.51 -2.14
C THR A 32 12.97 11.27 -3.58
N GLY A 33 12.14 10.63 -4.42
CA GLY A 33 12.46 10.30 -5.81
C GLY A 33 13.51 9.20 -5.99
N ARG A 34 14.05 8.64 -4.89
CA ARG A 34 15.20 7.71 -4.90
C ARG A 34 14.81 6.26 -4.58
N LEU A 35 13.60 6.06 -4.09
CA LEU A 35 13.11 4.78 -3.59
C LEU A 35 11.86 4.37 -4.35
N ARG A 36 11.81 3.10 -4.74
CA ARG A 36 10.57 2.47 -5.17
C ARG A 36 9.89 1.88 -3.95
N VAL A 37 8.61 2.17 -3.73
CA VAL A 37 7.87 1.65 -2.57
C VAL A 37 6.77 0.72 -3.03
N ASP A 38 6.74 -0.49 -2.47
CA ASP A 38 5.60 -1.39 -2.60
C ASP A 38 4.82 -1.37 -1.29
N LEU A 39 3.64 -0.76 -1.32
CA LEU A 39 2.71 -0.76 -0.19
C LEU A 39 1.76 -1.95 -0.34
N ILE A 40 1.97 -2.97 0.49
CA ILE A 40 1.22 -4.23 0.47
C ILE A 40 0.16 -4.18 1.57
N LEU A 41 -1.10 -4.06 1.19
CA LEU A 41 -2.22 -3.92 2.11
C LEU A 41 -2.99 -5.23 2.22
N SER A 42 -3.39 -5.62 3.43
CA SER A 42 -4.47 -6.61 3.61
C SER A 42 -5.83 -6.03 3.20
N ALA A 43 -6.84 -6.89 3.01
CA ALA A 43 -8.21 -6.42 2.73
C ALA A 43 -8.76 -5.52 3.85
N SER A 44 -8.45 -5.85 5.12
CA SER A 44 -8.84 -5.05 6.28
C SER A 44 -8.13 -3.70 6.32
N ALA A 45 -6.81 -3.67 6.08
CA ALA A 45 -6.05 -2.43 6.00
C ALA A 45 -6.56 -1.54 4.87
N LEU A 46 -6.91 -2.13 3.73
CA LEU A 46 -7.49 -1.38 2.63
C LEU A 46 -8.83 -0.76 3.02
N ALA A 47 -9.74 -1.52 3.63
CA ALA A 47 -11.04 -1.01 4.06
C ALA A 47 -10.93 0.17 5.04
N LEU A 48 -9.89 0.18 5.88
CA LEU A 48 -9.60 1.29 6.79
C LEU A 48 -9.08 2.54 6.06
N LEU A 49 -8.36 2.37 4.95
CA LEU A 49 -7.77 3.46 4.17
C LEU A 49 -8.73 4.03 3.12
N GLN A 50 -9.66 3.23 2.60
CA GLN A 50 -10.61 3.66 1.55
C GLN A 50 -11.29 5.01 1.83
N PRO A 51 -11.77 5.33 3.05
CA PRO A 51 -12.38 6.64 3.33
C PRO A 51 -11.43 7.83 3.10
N GLU A 52 -10.16 7.70 3.47
CA GLU A 52 -9.15 8.75 3.30
C GLU A 52 -8.73 8.91 1.84
N MET A 53 -8.92 7.85 1.04
CA MET A 53 -8.50 7.78 -0.35
C MET A 53 -9.63 8.09 -1.35
N GLY A 54 -10.70 8.76 -0.89
CA GLY A 54 -11.84 9.15 -1.72
C GLY A 54 -12.80 8.00 -2.03
N GLY A 55 -12.73 6.90 -1.27
CA GLY A 55 -13.59 5.74 -1.43
C GLY A 55 -13.16 4.80 -2.57
N PRO A 56 -13.98 3.78 -2.89
CA PRO A 56 -13.68 2.80 -3.93
C PRO A 56 -13.67 3.37 -5.36
N ILE A 57 -14.08 4.63 -5.55
CA ILE A 57 -14.10 5.33 -6.86
C ILE A 57 -13.12 6.54 -6.85
N GLY A 58 -12.44 6.79 -5.73
CA GLY A 58 -11.50 7.90 -5.60
C GLY A 58 -10.23 7.69 -6.42
N THR A 59 -9.65 8.79 -6.92
CA THR A 59 -8.36 8.77 -7.59
C THR A 59 -7.24 8.88 -6.55
N TRP A 60 -6.49 7.80 -6.37
CA TRP A 60 -5.43 7.70 -5.36
C TRP A 60 -4.13 8.44 -5.78
N GLU A 61 -4.18 9.13 -6.91
CA GLU A 61 -3.06 9.86 -7.54
C GLU A 61 -2.55 11.03 -6.68
N SER A 62 -3.41 11.65 -5.87
CA SER A 62 -3.03 12.79 -5.02
C SER A 62 -2.17 12.40 -3.82
N VAL A 63 -2.26 11.14 -3.37
CA VAL A 63 -1.59 10.65 -2.16
C VAL A 63 -0.29 9.91 -2.51
N ILE A 64 -0.12 9.50 -3.77
CA ILE A 64 0.79 8.41 -4.11
C ILE A 64 1.60 8.73 -5.37
N SER A 65 2.91 8.88 -5.17
CA SER A 65 3.89 9.10 -6.24
C SER A 65 3.88 7.96 -7.26
N PRO A 66 4.22 8.22 -8.55
CA PRO A 66 4.41 7.19 -9.57
C PRO A 66 5.41 6.07 -9.19
N GLN A 67 6.27 6.33 -8.20
CA GLN A 67 7.25 5.37 -7.68
C GLN A 67 6.67 4.42 -6.62
N THR A 68 5.40 4.60 -6.25
CA THR A 68 4.70 3.72 -5.33
C THR A 68 3.81 2.75 -6.10
N ARG A 69 3.89 1.48 -5.73
CA ARG A 69 2.95 0.45 -6.18
C ARG A 69 2.14 -0.01 -4.98
N ILE A 70 0.81 -0.05 -5.11
CA ILE A 70 -0.02 -0.62 -4.04
C ILE A 70 -0.47 -2.01 -4.46
N LEU A 71 -0.30 -2.96 -3.56
CA LEU A 71 -0.61 -4.35 -3.77
C LEU A 71 -1.68 -4.81 -2.78
N VAL A 72 -2.78 -5.35 -3.30
CA VAL A 72 -3.90 -5.84 -2.48
C VAL A 72 -4.30 -7.27 -2.83
N PRO A 73 -4.94 -8.03 -1.93
CA PRO A 73 -5.45 -9.36 -2.22
C PRO A 73 -6.45 -9.36 -3.39
N SER A 74 -6.40 -10.43 -4.18
CA SER A 74 -7.40 -10.73 -5.21
C SER A 74 -8.81 -10.79 -4.63
N GLY A 75 -9.79 -10.26 -5.36
CA GLY A 75 -11.20 -10.21 -4.92
C GLY A 75 -11.56 -8.98 -4.08
N THR A 76 -10.60 -8.08 -3.83
CA THR A 76 -10.87 -6.81 -3.18
C THR A 76 -11.37 -5.78 -4.21
N PRO A 77 -12.49 -5.06 -3.96
CA PRO A 77 -12.95 -4.02 -4.86
C PRO A 77 -11.92 -2.89 -4.95
N LEU A 78 -11.41 -2.65 -6.16
CA LEU A 78 -10.38 -1.66 -6.46
C LEU A 78 -10.99 -0.42 -7.11
N PRO A 79 -10.40 0.77 -6.89
CA PRO A 79 -10.64 1.89 -7.79
C PRO A 79 -10.17 1.56 -9.20
N SER A 80 -10.85 2.13 -10.19
CA SER A 80 -10.70 1.81 -11.62
C SER A 80 -9.35 2.19 -12.21
N SER A 81 -8.52 2.94 -11.50
CA SER A 81 -7.28 3.52 -12.00
C SER A 81 -6.05 3.14 -11.15
N PRO A 82 -4.85 3.01 -11.77
CA PRO A 82 -3.58 2.84 -11.05
C PRO A 82 -3.38 3.94 -9.99
N PRO A 83 -2.57 3.69 -8.93
CA PRO A 83 -1.44 2.76 -8.85
C PRO A 83 -1.73 1.42 -8.12
N VAL A 84 -2.99 1.01 -8.01
CA VAL A 84 -3.37 -0.23 -7.30
C VAL A 84 -3.34 -1.44 -8.22
N THR A 85 -2.74 -2.53 -7.77
CA THR A 85 -2.70 -3.80 -8.50
C THR A 85 -2.94 -4.95 -7.54
N PHE A 86 -3.48 -6.05 -8.05
CA PHE A 86 -3.58 -7.27 -7.26
C PHE A 86 -2.21 -7.85 -6.94
N LEU A 87 -2.11 -8.48 -5.76
CA LEU A 87 -0.98 -9.29 -5.34
C LEU A 87 -0.80 -10.46 -6.33
N PRO A 88 0.33 -10.56 -7.04
CA PRO A 88 0.50 -11.51 -8.14
C PRO A 88 0.44 -12.99 -7.72
N ASN A 89 0.67 -13.31 -6.43
CA ASN A 89 0.67 -14.68 -5.90
C ASN A 89 -0.18 -14.84 -4.64
N GLY A 90 -0.96 -13.83 -4.24
CA GLY A 90 -1.70 -13.80 -2.98
C GLY A 90 -0.87 -13.76 -1.69
N ASP A 91 0.44 -14.05 -1.77
CA ASP A 91 1.35 -14.07 -0.63
C ASP A 91 2.12 -12.73 -0.49
N PRO A 92 1.81 -11.91 0.52
CA PRO A 92 2.42 -10.61 0.71
C PRO A 92 3.91 -10.70 1.09
N GLU A 93 4.32 -11.73 1.83
CA GLU A 93 5.71 -11.90 2.27
C GLU A 93 6.60 -12.31 1.09
N LYS A 94 6.13 -13.20 0.20
CA LYS A 94 6.85 -13.54 -1.04
C LYS A 94 7.11 -12.32 -1.91
N VAL A 95 6.16 -11.38 -1.97
CA VAL A 95 6.36 -10.15 -2.74
C VAL A 95 7.38 -9.23 -2.07
N ALA A 96 7.40 -9.17 -0.74
CA ALA A 96 8.34 -8.36 0.03
C ALA A 96 9.78 -8.90 0.02
N GLN A 97 10.00 -10.20 -0.18
CA GLN A 97 11.34 -10.84 -0.17
C GLN A 97 12.35 -10.23 -1.14
N GLY A 98 11.90 -9.60 -2.22
CA GLY A 98 12.77 -8.92 -3.19
C GLY A 98 13.02 -7.44 -2.89
N ALA A 99 12.70 -6.95 -1.70
CA ALA A 99 12.95 -5.57 -1.29
C ALA A 99 14.25 -5.43 -0.48
N ASP A 100 14.93 -4.30 -0.62
CA ASP A 100 16.13 -3.96 0.16
C ASP A 100 15.80 -3.67 1.63
N LEU A 101 14.55 -3.27 1.91
CA LEU A 101 14.04 -3.01 3.25
C LEU A 101 12.59 -3.46 3.34
N ILE A 102 12.24 -4.13 4.42
CA ILE A 102 10.88 -4.60 4.71
C ILE A 102 10.41 -3.97 6.02
N LEU A 103 9.33 -3.19 5.96
CA LEU A 103 8.69 -2.57 7.11
C LEU A 103 7.33 -3.24 7.36
N ARG A 104 7.01 -3.49 8.63
CA ARG A 104 5.79 -4.22 9.04
C ARG A 104 4.95 -3.37 9.97
N PHE A 105 3.68 -3.22 9.61
CA PHE A 105 2.66 -2.45 10.31
C PHE A 105 1.41 -3.30 10.59
#